data_AF-A0A2E4SZR3-F1
#
_entry.id   AF-A0A2E4SZR3-F1
#
_cell.length_a   1.000
_cell.length_b   1.000
_cell.length_c   1.000
_cell.angle_alpha   90.00
_cell.angle_beta   90.00
_cell.angle_gamma   90.00
#
_symmetry.space_group_name_H-M   'P 1'
#
loop_
_entity.id
_entity.type
_entity.pdbx_description
1 polymer ?
#
loop_
_entity_poly.entity_id
_entity_poly.type
_entity_poly.pdbx_seq_one_letter_code
_entity_poly.pdbx_strand_id
1 'polypeptide(L)'
;GLACADGGDNHIPRVQPWLGPIGEPMESGAGSGSVPQWELADYPHGTLMALARDCVEQIGVFDERYFAYCEEADLGLRAGAAGWKVGLVRGALVENPESNADAAVIDYLMVRNTLLLLRVHFGLANMAFRIGVVVVEHVVGWWRPNVRGPYHSGWARVRAIVDAVAGRFGPPPG
;
A
#
# COMPACT_ATOMS: atom_id res chain seq x y z
N GLY A 1 -7.26 -14.17 -11.25
CA GLY A 1 -6.71 -13.62 -10.01
C GLY A 1 -5.54 -12.73 -10.36
N LEU A 2 -4.79 -12.29 -9.35
CA LEU A 2 -3.67 -11.38 -9.52
C LEU A 2 -2.39 -12.09 -9.05
N ALA A 3 -1.26 -11.79 -9.69
CA ALA A 3 0.05 -12.30 -9.28
C ALA A 3 1.10 -11.21 -9.39
N CYS A 4 2.11 -11.20 -8.51
CA CYS A 4 3.28 -10.35 -8.65
C CYS A 4 4.59 -11.13 -8.50
N ALA A 5 5.65 -10.57 -9.06
CA ALA A 5 7.02 -10.99 -8.79
C ALA A 5 7.46 -10.57 -7.38
N ASP A 6 8.53 -11.20 -6.91
CA ASP A 6 9.25 -10.81 -5.70
C ASP A 6 10.08 -9.55 -5.97
N GLY A 7 9.98 -8.56 -5.09
CA GLY A 7 10.78 -7.34 -5.12
C GLY A 7 12.12 -7.45 -4.39
N GLY A 8 12.41 -8.61 -3.78
CA GLY A 8 13.63 -8.86 -3.01
C GLY A 8 13.61 -8.30 -1.59
N ASP A 9 12.45 -7.83 -1.12
CA ASP A 9 12.28 -7.25 0.23
C ASP A 9 12.05 -8.30 1.32
N ASN A 10 11.87 -9.58 0.96
CA ASN A 10 11.51 -10.69 1.86
C ASN A 10 10.24 -10.45 2.69
N HIS A 11 9.29 -9.67 2.17
CA HIS A 11 8.00 -9.45 2.79
C HIS A 11 6.86 -10.07 1.97
N ILE A 12 5.73 -10.30 2.63
CA ILE A 12 4.47 -10.60 1.98
C ILE A 12 3.57 -9.36 2.09
N PRO A 13 3.01 -8.84 0.99
CA PRO A 13 2.11 -7.69 1.03
C PRO A 13 0.78 -8.07 1.70
N ARG A 14 0.49 -7.39 2.82
CA ARG A 14 -0.71 -7.55 3.64
C ARG A 14 -1.44 -6.24 3.85
N VAL A 15 -2.75 -6.29 4.07
CA VAL A 15 -3.51 -5.13 4.52
C VAL A 15 -4.02 -5.36 5.93
N GLN A 16 -3.55 -4.56 6.88
CA GLN A 16 -4.13 -4.53 8.21
C GLN A 16 -5.32 -3.56 8.28
N PRO A 17 -6.49 -3.99 8.78
CA PRO A 17 -7.69 -3.16 8.82
C PRO A 17 -7.55 -1.82 9.56
N TRP A 18 -6.56 -1.67 10.45
CA TRP A 18 -6.39 -0.45 11.26
C TRP A 18 -5.20 0.41 10.83
N LEU A 19 -4.25 -0.19 10.09
CA LEU A 19 -2.97 0.45 9.76
C LEU A 19 -2.80 0.68 8.26
N GLY A 20 -3.50 -0.08 7.42
CA GLY A 20 -3.35 -0.06 5.96
C GLY A 20 -2.39 -1.13 5.46
N PRO A 21 -1.78 -0.91 4.28
CA PRO A 21 -0.79 -1.82 3.71
C PRO A 21 0.44 -1.94 4.62
N ILE A 22 0.86 -3.18 4.89
CA ILE A 22 2.04 -3.53 5.66
C ILE A 22 2.79 -4.68 4.97
N GLY A 23 4.09 -4.79 5.24
CA GLY A 23 4.85 -6.00 4.92
C GLY A 23 4.83 -6.96 6.10
N GLU A 24 4.40 -8.19 5.88
CA GLU A 24 4.61 -9.29 6.83
C GLU A 24 6.00 -9.90 6.58
N PRO A 25 6.93 -9.88 7.56
CA PRO A 25 8.23 -10.51 7.40
C PRO A 25 8.07 -12.01 7.20
N MET A 26 8.83 -12.57 6.27
CA MET A 26 8.87 -14.00 6.07
C MET A 26 9.43 -14.74 7.30
N GLU A 27 8.83 -15.87 7.67
CA GLU A 27 9.43 -16.79 8.65
C GLU A 27 10.76 -17.34 8.09
N SER A 28 11.82 -17.25 8.88
CA SER A 28 13.16 -17.67 8.51
C SER A 28 13.19 -19.16 8.11
N GLY A 29 13.32 -19.44 6.81
CA GLY A 29 13.40 -20.81 6.28
C GLY A 29 12.76 -21.00 4.91
N ALA A 30 11.87 -20.11 4.48
CA ALA A 30 11.26 -20.14 3.14
C ALA A 30 12.15 -19.50 2.05
N GLY A 31 13.47 -19.56 2.22
CA GLY A 31 14.44 -18.91 1.33
C GLY A 31 14.63 -19.65 0.00
N SER A 32 14.44 -18.90 -1.10
CA SER A 32 15.06 -19.05 -2.42
C SER A 32 15.38 -20.47 -2.90
N GLY A 33 14.40 -21.38 -2.85
CA GLY A 33 14.48 -22.60 -3.66
C GLY A 33 14.59 -22.22 -5.14
N SER A 34 15.30 -23.03 -5.94
CA SER A 34 15.42 -22.82 -7.40
C SER A 34 14.09 -22.97 -8.17
N VAL A 35 13.01 -23.32 -7.47
CA VAL A 35 11.68 -23.54 -8.02
C VAL A 35 10.76 -22.41 -7.58
N PRO A 36 10.02 -21.76 -8.50
CA PRO A 36 9.08 -20.73 -8.12
C PRO A 36 8.00 -21.26 -7.15
N GLN A 37 7.72 -20.49 -6.10
CA GLN A 37 6.73 -20.86 -5.08
C GLN A 37 5.62 -19.81 -5.03
N TRP A 38 4.38 -20.28 -4.91
CA TRP A 38 3.21 -19.42 -4.80
C TRP A 38 2.89 -19.15 -3.33
N GLU A 39 2.92 -17.89 -2.93
CA GLU A 39 2.47 -17.43 -1.62
C GLU A 39 1.20 -16.61 -1.75
N LEU A 40 0.25 -16.80 -0.83
CA LEU A 40 -0.95 -15.97 -0.78
C LEU A 40 -0.58 -14.58 -0.25
N ALA A 41 -1.01 -13.56 -0.96
CA ALA A 41 -0.84 -12.15 -0.62
C ALA A 41 -2.22 -11.46 -0.58
N ASP A 42 -2.31 -10.28 0.03
CA ASP A 42 -3.55 -9.50 0.02
C ASP A 42 -3.65 -8.61 -1.22
N TYR A 43 -2.50 -8.20 -1.78
CA TYR A 43 -2.41 -7.41 -2.99
C TYR A 43 -1.11 -7.69 -3.77
N PRO A 44 -1.09 -7.52 -5.11
CA PRO A 44 0.13 -7.67 -5.89
C PRO A 44 1.03 -6.44 -5.75
N HIS A 45 2.35 -6.62 -5.79
CA HIS A 45 3.29 -5.51 -5.90
C HIS A 45 3.43 -5.05 -7.36
N GLY A 46 3.41 -3.73 -7.59
CA GLY A 46 3.27 -3.15 -8.92
C GLY A 46 4.49 -3.05 -9.79
N THR A 47 5.68 -3.33 -9.26
CA THR A 47 6.90 -3.36 -10.05
C THR A 47 6.73 -4.33 -11.23
N LEU A 48 6.15 -5.50 -10.98
CA LEU A 48 5.73 -6.44 -12.01
C LEU A 48 4.56 -7.27 -11.50
N MET A 49 3.41 -7.11 -12.15
CA MET A 49 2.19 -7.84 -11.86
C MET A 49 1.54 -8.41 -13.12
N ALA A 50 0.86 -9.54 -12.96
CA ALA A 50 0.02 -10.15 -13.97
C ALA A 50 -1.42 -10.20 -13.45
N LEU A 51 -2.36 -9.76 -14.29
CA LEU A 51 -3.78 -9.68 -13.95
C LEU A 51 -4.56 -10.56 -14.93
N ALA A 52 -5.38 -11.48 -14.42
CA ALA A 52 -6.27 -12.25 -15.28
C ALA A 52 -7.35 -11.33 -15.89
N ARG A 53 -7.59 -11.45 -17.20
CA ARG A 53 -8.59 -10.68 -17.94
C ARG A 53 -9.96 -10.72 -17.25
N ASP A 54 -10.50 -11.92 -17.02
CA ASP A 54 -11.82 -12.11 -16.42
C ASP A 54 -11.93 -11.47 -15.04
N CYS A 55 -10.81 -11.43 -14.29
CA CYS A 55 -10.75 -10.79 -12.98
C CYS A 55 -10.91 -9.27 -13.10
N VAL A 56 -10.15 -8.61 -13.98
CA VAL A 56 -10.23 -7.15 -14.16
C VAL A 56 -11.49 -6.70 -14.89
N GLU A 57 -12.07 -7.54 -15.75
CA GLU A 57 -13.39 -7.30 -16.36
C GLU A 57 -14.50 -7.32 -15.30
N GLN A 58 -14.37 -8.16 -14.27
CA GLN A 58 -15.33 -8.24 -13.17
C GLN A 58 -15.17 -7.10 -12.15
N ILE A 59 -13.94 -6.81 -11.70
CA ILE A 59 -13.72 -5.89 -10.57
C ILE A 59 -13.32 -4.47 -11.01
N GLY A 60 -13.01 -4.26 -12.28
CA GLY A 60 -12.38 -3.05 -12.81
C GLY A 60 -10.87 -3.01 -12.62
N VAL A 61 -10.25 -1.93 -13.06
CA VAL A 61 -8.79 -1.68 -12.94
C VAL A 61 -8.48 -0.82 -11.71
N PHE A 62 -7.45 0.01 -11.74
CA PHE A 62 -7.09 0.90 -10.65
C PHE A 62 -8.14 1.99 -10.41
N ASP A 63 -8.27 2.39 -9.15
CA ASP A 63 -9.08 3.53 -8.76
C ASP A 63 -8.24 4.82 -8.84
N GLU A 64 -8.62 5.71 -9.76
CA GLU A 64 -7.88 6.94 -10.08
C GLU A 64 -7.78 7.91 -8.90
N ARG A 65 -8.63 7.77 -7.87
CA ARG A 65 -8.54 8.57 -6.63
C ARG A 65 -7.18 8.40 -5.94
N TYR A 66 -6.55 7.24 -6.06
CA TYR A 66 -5.25 7.02 -5.44
C TYR A 66 -4.14 7.80 -6.14
N PHE A 67 -4.18 7.91 -7.47
CA PHE A 67 -3.08 8.40 -8.32
C PHE A 67 -1.80 7.54 -8.22
N ALA A 68 -1.25 7.34 -7.02
CA ALA A 68 -0.17 6.40 -6.69
C ALA A 68 -0.18 6.08 -5.20
N TYR A 69 0.39 4.94 -4.80
CA TYR A 69 0.33 4.33 -3.46
C TYR A 69 -1.10 3.90 -3.03
N CYS A 70 -1.22 2.65 -2.57
CA CYS A 70 -2.46 1.95 -2.16
C CYS A 70 -3.44 1.55 -3.27
N GLU A 71 -3.25 1.96 -4.53
CA GLU A 71 -4.06 1.54 -5.67
C GLU A 71 -4.04 0.02 -5.87
N GLU A 72 -2.89 -0.59 -5.59
CA GLU A 72 -2.70 -2.04 -5.70
C GLU A 72 -3.35 -2.78 -4.55
N ALA A 73 -3.23 -2.22 -3.34
CA ALA A 73 -3.91 -2.72 -2.15
C ALA A 73 -5.44 -2.72 -2.36
N ASP A 74 -5.99 -1.64 -2.91
CA ASP A 74 -7.39 -1.55 -3.29
C ASP A 74 -7.79 -2.61 -4.32
N LEU A 75 -6.99 -2.79 -5.38
CA LEU A 75 -7.23 -3.80 -6.40
C LEU A 75 -7.22 -5.22 -5.82
N GLY A 76 -6.27 -5.51 -4.93
CA GLY A 76 -6.14 -6.78 -4.22
C GLY A 76 -7.34 -7.09 -3.33
N LEU A 77 -7.77 -6.12 -2.52
CA LEU A 77 -8.95 -6.26 -1.66
C LEU A 77 -10.23 -6.48 -2.48
N ARG A 78 -10.41 -5.74 -3.59
CA ARG A 78 -11.54 -5.97 -4.51
C ARG A 78 -11.51 -7.34 -5.15
N ALA A 79 -10.33 -7.81 -5.58
CA ALA A 79 -10.16 -9.15 -6.12
C ALA A 79 -10.52 -10.23 -5.09
N GLY A 80 -10.02 -10.10 -3.86
CA GLY A 80 -10.32 -11.00 -2.75
C GLY A 80 -11.81 -11.02 -2.39
N ALA A 81 -12.46 -9.86 -2.32
CA ALA A 81 -13.90 -9.74 -2.09
C ALA A 81 -14.75 -10.41 -3.18
N ALA A 82 -14.24 -10.44 -4.42
CA ALA A 82 -14.86 -11.14 -5.55
C ALA A 82 -14.49 -12.64 -5.63
N GLY A 83 -13.74 -13.17 -4.66
CA GLY A 83 -13.35 -14.58 -4.58
C GLY A 83 -12.10 -14.95 -5.40
N TRP A 84 -11.40 -13.97 -5.97
CA TRP A 84 -10.15 -14.20 -6.67
C TRP A 84 -8.97 -14.32 -5.70
N LYS A 85 -8.01 -15.16 -6.07
CA LYS A 85 -6.74 -15.25 -5.34
C LYS A 85 -5.76 -14.19 -5.85
N VAL A 86 -5.01 -13.65 -4.89
CA VAL A 86 -3.83 -12.82 -5.12
C VAL A 86 -2.61 -13.58 -4.60
N GLY A 87 -1.50 -13.54 -5.33
CA GLY A 87 -0.30 -14.19 -4.86
C GLY A 87 1.00 -13.56 -5.31
N LEU A 88 2.02 -13.89 -4.54
CA LEU A 88 3.40 -13.53 -4.75
C LEU A 88 4.14 -14.77 -5.26
N VAL A 89 4.82 -14.64 -6.39
CA VAL A 89 5.59 -15.72 -7.02
C VAL A 89 7.05 -15.57 -6.62
N ARG A 90 7.46 -16.31 -5.59
CA ARG A 90 8.86 -16.39 -5.16
C ARG A 90 9.72 -16.99 -6.27
N GLY A 91 10.97 -16.54 -6.39
CA GLY A 91 11.91 -16.99 -7.43
C GLY A 91 11.76 -16.28 -8.78
N ALA A 92 10.66 -15.54 -9.00
CA ALA A 92 10.59 -14.53 -10.05
C ALA A 92 10.98 -13.17 -9.44
N LEU A 93 12.26 -12.82 -9.52
CA LEU A 93 12.79 -11.57 -8.95
C LEU A 93 12.72 -10.44 -9.97
N VAL A 94 12.22 -9.28 -9.55
CA VAL A 94 12.31 -8.04 -10.30
C VAL A 94 12.98 -6.97 -9.45
N GLU A 95 14.02 -6.35 -9.98
CA GLU A 95 14.65 -5.20 -9.33
C GLU A 95 13.89 -3.92 -9.71
N ASN A 96 13.46 -3.17 -8.70
CA ASN A 96 12.89 -1.84 -8.88
C ASN A 96 13.95 -0.78 -8.52
N PRO A 97 14.56 -0.09 -9.49
CA PRO A 97 15.46 1.01 -9.16
C PRO A 97 14.72 2.11 -8.42
N GLU A 98 15.38 2.75 -7.45
CA GLU A 98 14.75 3.76 -6.60
C GLU A 98 14.09 4.89 -7.40
N SER A 99 12.90 5.32 -6.95
CA SER A 99 12.18 6.44 -7.53
C SER A 99 12.72 7.77 -6.99
N ASN A 100 13.02 8.71 -7.89
CA ASN A 100 13.47 10.08 -7.55
C ASN A 100 12.30 11.02 -7.16
N ALA A 101 11.21 10.48 -6.60
CA ALA A 101 10.07 11.29 -6.21
C ALA A 101 10.35 12.09 -4.92
N ASP A 102 9.77 13.28 -4.83
CA ASP A 102 9.90 14.15 -3.66
C ASP A 102 9.30 13.48 -2.42
N ALA A 103 10.08 13.37 -1.34
CA ALA A 103 9.69 12.71 -0.10
C ALA A 103 8.37 13.26 0.49
N ALA A 104 8.11 14.57 0.37
CA ALA A 104 6.88 15.18 0.85
C ALA A 104 5.66 14.74 0.00
N VAL A 105 5.84 14.55 -1.31
CA VAL A 105 4.79 14.02 -2.20
C VAL A 105 4.49 12.56 -1.85
N ILE A 106 5.53 11.75 -1.62
CA ILE A 106 5.38 10.36 -1.19
C ILE A 106 4.58 10.28 0.12
N ASP A 107 4.99 11.02 1.14
CA ASP A 107 4.35 11.00 2.46
C ASP A 107 2.91 11.53 2.41
N TYR A 108 2.67 12.59 1.62
CA TYR A 108 1.31 13.08 1.38
C TYR A 108 0.41 12.00 0.79
N LEU A 109 0.85 11.36 -0.30
CA LEU A 109 0.06 10.34 -0.98
C LEU A 109 -0.13 9.11 -0.10
N MET A 110 0.92 8.57 0.51
CA MET A 110 0.83 7.41 1.40
C MET A 110 -0.17 7.63 2.54
N VAL A 111 -0.11 8.77 3.22
CA VAL A 111 -1.05 9.09 4.31
C VAL A 111 -2.47 9.24 3.78
N ARG A 112 -2.68 10.11 2.78
CA ARG A 112 -4.03 10.39 2.25
C ARG A 112 -4.71 9.13 1.75
N ASN A 113 -3.95 8.31 1.03
CA ASN A 113 -4.46 7.12 0.37
C ASN A 113 -4.67 5.95 1.31
N THR A 114 -3.84 5.82 2.35
CA THR A 114 -4.13 4.87 3.43
C THR A 114 -5.47 5.20 4.09
N LEU A 115 -5.75 6.49 4.33
CA LEU A 115 -7.03 6.91 4.90
C LEU A 115 -8.22 6.61 3.96
N LEU A 116 -8.05 6.82 2.65
CA LEU A 116 -9.06 6.44 1.65
C LEU A 116 -9.32 4.92 1.66
N LEU A 117 -8.26 4.11 1.57
CA LEU A 117 -8.32 2.65 1.58
C LEU A 117 -9.07 2.16 2.81
N LEU A 118 -8.69 2.64 3.99
CA LEU A 118 -9.30 2.23 5.25
C LEU A 118 -10.77 2.62 5.32
N ARG A 119 -11.12 3.82 4.86
CA ARG A 119 -12.51 4.27 4.79
C ARG A 119 -13.36 3.40 3.88
N VAL A 120 -12.85 3.07 2.70
CA VAL A 120 -13.60 2.33 1.66
C VAL A 120 -13.82 0.88 2.06
N HIS A 121 -12.78 0.21 2.59
CA HIS A 121 -12.81 -1.24 2.81
C HIS A 121 -13.17 -1.64 4.24
N PHE A 122 -12.90 -0.79 5.23
CA PHE A 122 -13.10 -1.12 6.65
C PHE A 122 -13.98 -0.11 7.41
N GLY A 123 -14.20 1.09 6.85
CA GLY A 123 -15.15 2.06 7.35
C GLY A 123 -14.54 3.25 8.10
N LEU A 124 -15.42 4.13 8.60
CA LEU A 124 -15.03 5.41 9.20
C LEU A 124 -14.23 5.27 10.51
N ALA A 125 -14.52 4.25 11.31
CA ALA A 125 -13.82 4.02 12.57
C ALA A 125 -12.32 3.75 12.34
N ASN A 126 -12.01 2.94 11.33
CA ASN A 126 -10.65 2.58 10.95
C ASN A 126 -9.88 3.78 10.40
N MET A 127 -10.54 4.60 9.56
CA MET A 127 -10.00 5.89 9.12
C MET A 127 -9.68 6.81 10.31
N ALA A 128 -10.62 6.97 11.25
CA ALA A 128 -10.45 7.84 12.42
C ALA A 128 -9.31 7.35 13.33
N PHE A 129 -9.23 6.04 13.57
CA PHE A 129 -8.12 5.45 14.31
C PHE A 129 -6.78 5.74 13.64
N ARG A 130 -6.68 5.52 12.32
CA ARG A 130 -5.45 5.77 11.57
C ARG A 130 -5.04 7.23 11.60
N ILE A 131 -5.99 8.17 11.51
CA ILE A 131 -5.72 9.60 11.72
C ILE A 131 -5.04 9.82 13.08
N GLY A 132 -5.60 9.23 14.14
CA GLY A 132 -5.00 9.30 15.49
C GLY A 132 -3.55 8.80 15.52
N VAL A 133 -3.29 7.65 14.90
CA VAL A 133 -1.92 7.10 14.77
C VAL A 133 -1.00 8.05 14.01
N VAL A 134 -1.42 8.57 12.84
CA VAL A 134 -0.61 9.53 12.06
C VAL A 134 -0.30 10.79 12.85
N VAL A 135 -1.26 11.31 13.63
CA VAL A 135 -1.05 12.48 14.48
C VAL A 135 -0.03 12.19 15.58
N VAL A 136 -0.13 11.03 16.24
CA VAL A 136 0.85 10.61 17.26
C VAL A 136 2.24 10.43 16.64
N GLU A 137 2.36 9.72 15.53
CA GLU A 137 3.63 9.56 14.78
C GLU A 137 4.23 10.92 14.44
N HIS A 138 3.41 11.87 14.00
CA HIS A 138 3.86 13.21 13.62
C HIS A 138 4.37 14.01 14.82
N VAL A 139 3.65 14.01 15.94
CA VAL A 139 4.06 14.68 17.19
C VAL A 139 5.33 14.06 17.76
N VAL A 140 5.40 12.73 17.80
CA VAL A 140 6.58 12.00 18.27
C VAL A 140 7.77 12.27 17.35
N GLY A 141 7.57 12.27 16.03
CA GLY A 141 8.59 12.61 15.04
C GLY A 141 9.09 14.05 15.18
N TRP A 142 8.23 14.99 15.60
CA TRP A 142 8.67 16.35 15.94
C TRP A 142 9.64 16.33 17.13
N TRP A 143 9.28 15.64 18.22
CA TRP A 143 10.09 15.59 19.44
C TRP A 143 11.33 14.71 19.35
N ARG A 144 11.28 13.65 18.55
CA ARG A 144 12.36 12.68 18.34
C ARG A 144 12.61 12.50 16.85
N PRO A 145 13.36 13.42 16.21
CA PRO A 145 13.62 13.35 14.77
C PRO A 145 14.22 12.02 14.31
N ASN A 146 14.97 11.32 15.16
CA ASN A 146 15.61 10.03 14.87
C ASN A 146 14.63 8.87 14.63
N VAL A 147 13.34 9.03 14.98
CA VAL A 147 12.31 7.99 14.74
C VAL A 147 11.45 8.27 13.52
N ARG A 148 11.74 9.36 12.79
CA ARG A 148 11.03 9.70 11.56
C ARG A 148 11.30 8.63 10.50
N GLY A 149 10.23 8.17 9.85
CA GLY A 149 10.37 7.39 8.63
C GLY A 149 11.06 8.20 7.52
N PRO A 150 11.60 7.53 6.49
CA PRO A 150 12.42 8.14 5.45
C PRO A 150 11.71 9.28 4.69
N TYR A 151 10.38 9.21 4.59
CA TYR A 151 9.57 10.19 3.84
C TYR A 151 8.92 11.25 4.73
N HIS A 152 9.09 11.21 6.06
CA HIS A 152 8.32 12.05 6.97
C HIS A 152 8.46 13.56 6.66
N SER A 153 7.36 14.17 6.21
CA SER A 153 7.25 15.60 5.91
C SER A 153 6.10 16.22 6.70
N GLY A 154 6.40 17.25 7.50
CA GLY A 154 5.44 17.74 8.50
C GLY A 154 4.16 18.31 7.92
N TRP A 155 4.28 19.31 7.03
CA TRP A 155 3.11 19.95 6.42
C TRP A 155 2.35 19.02 5.46
N ALA A 156 3.08 18.14 4.76
CA ALA A 156 2.49 17.16 3.85
C ALA A 156 1.47 16.25 4.55
N ARG A 157 1.79 15.77 5.76
CA ARG A 157 0.88 14.91 6.56
C ARG A 157 -0.39 15.62 6.99
N VAL A 158 -0.27 16.86 7.46
CA VAL A 158 -1.43 17.66 7.85
C VAL A 158 -2.33 17.88 6.64
N ARG A 159 -1.74 18.26 5.50
CA ARG A 159 -2.48 18.44 4.25
C ARG A 159 -3.15 17.15 3.78
N ALA A 160 -2.47 16.01 3.88
CA ALA A 160 -3.00 14.69 3.52
C ALA A 160 -4.25 14.33 4.34
N ILE A 161 -4.23 14.54 5.66
CA ILE A 161 -5.39 14.31 6.53
C ILE A 161 -6.56 15.21 6.13
N VAL A 162 -6.31 16.51 5.94
CA VAL A 162 -7.35 17.48 5.57
C VAL A 162 -7.97 17.15 4.21
N ASP A 163 -7.16 16.78 3.22
CA ASP A 163 -7.65 16.38 1.89
C ASP A 163 -8.45 15.07 1.94
N ALA A 164 -7.97 14.06 2.68
CA ALA A 164 -8.69 12.80 2.84
C ALA A 164 -10.07 12.98 3.51
N VAL A 165 -10.14 13.81 4.57
CA VAL A 165 -11.42 14.12 5.26
C VAL A 165 -12.36 14.94 4.37
N ALA A 166 -11.82 15.86 3.58
CA ALA A 166 -12.60 16.68 2.66
C ALA A 166 -12.96 15.97 1.34
N GLY A 167 -12.55 14.72 1.16
CA GLY A 167 -12.83 13.94 -0.06
C GLY A 167 -12.08 14.41 -1.30
N ARG A 168 -10.92 15.06 -1.13
CA ARG A 168 -10.05 15.51 -2.24
C ARG A 168 -9.01 14.43 -2.54
N PHE A 169 -9.14 13.81 -3.71
CA PHE A 169 -8.31 12.69 -4.16
C PHE A 169 -7.79 12.93 -5.58
N GLY A 170 -6.88 12.07 -6.06
CA GLY A 170 -6.22 12.19 -7.35
C GLY A 170 -4.78 12.72 -7.23
N PRO A 171 -4.26 13.41 -8.25
CA PRO A 171 -2.88 13.93 -8.24
C PRO A 171 -2.58 14.82 -7.02
N PRO A 172 -1.32 14.86 -6.53
CA PRO A 172 -0.94 15.77 -5.47
C PRO A 172 -1.12 17.23 -5.91
N PRO A 173 -1.49 18.15 -4.99
CA PRO A 173 -1.56 19.57 -5.30
C PRO A 173 -0.17 20.08 -5.70
N GLY A 174 -0.12 20.93 -6.73
CA GLY A 174 1.11 21.60 -7.17
C GLY A 174 1.59 22.69 -6.22
#